data_AF-A0AAW0M9D8-F1
#
_entry.id   AF-A0AAW0M9D8-F1
#
_cell.length_a   1.000
_cell.length_b   1.000
_cell.length_c   1.000
_cell.angle_alpha   90.00
_cell.angle_beta   90.00
_cell.angle_gamma   90.00
#
_symmetry.space_group_name_H-M   'P 1'
#
loop_
_entity.id
_entity.type
_entity.pdbx_description
1 polymer ?
#
loop_
_entity_poly.entity_id
_entity_poly.type
_entity_poly.pdbx_seq_one_letter_code
_entity_poly.pdbx_strand_id
1 'polypeptide(L)'
;MVGSSAMVGWVSSSSNGNVGMAKQYYLSGNSPNLVKPDQGSLQLVSNSATIISQNSILYMAFQLQINQPESQLLYAVGPTGVFPSAPDYQLSKHRTMVSTSINYAAGQSASESPYSALRRGHGILAMLGWGILMIIGTIVARYFKHKDPIWFYLHISLQSVGFILGVIGVICGFILNNHLNANVGSHKSIGIFILLLGCIQVMALLARPNKESKFRKYWNWYHQNVGRILIILAIVNVFYGINLTGTGHGWAAGYGVLLGILFIITTVLEIRFWIRR
;
A
#
# COMPACT_ATOMS: atom_id res chain seq x y z
N MET A 1 5.01 -12.60 -18.35
CA MET A 1 5.01 -12.23 -19.78
C MET A 1 5.95 -13.11 -20.60
N VAL A 2 6.99 -13.73 -20.03
CA VAL A 2 7.81 -14.69 -20.79
C VAL A 2 6.93 -15.82 -21.34
N GLY A 3 7.07 -16.11 -22.63
CA GLY A 3 6.29 -17.11 -23.38
C GLY A 3 4.99 -16.59 -24.01
N SER A 4 4.60 -15.33 -23.78
CA SER A 4 3.36 -14.77 -24.36
C SER A 4 3.60 -13.99 -25.66
N SER A 5 2.55 -13.87 -26.46
CA SER A 5 2.47 -12.90 -27.56
C SER A 5 1.81 -11.62 -27.07
N ALA A 6 2.27 -10.47 -27.53
CA ALA A 6 1.77 -9.17 -27.11
C ALA A 6 1.49 -8.26 -28.30
N MET A 7 0.43 -7.45 -28.19
CA MET A 7 0.22 -6.30 -29.06
C MET A 7 0.78 -5.06 -28.36
N VAL A 8 1.68 -4.35 -29.02
CA VAL A 8 2.35 -3.16 -28.47
C VAL A 8 2.14 -2.02 -29.43
N GLY A 9 1.68 -0.88 -28.92
CA GLY A 9 1.53 0.33 -29.72
C GLY A 9 1.99 1.56 -28.98
N TRP A 10 2.43 2.53 -29.77
CA TRP A 10 2.95 3.80 -29.32
C TRP A 10 2.57 4.89 -30.31
N VAL A 11 2.58 6.14 -29.85
CA VAL A 11 2.35 7.30 -30.69
C VAL A 11 3.66 8.06 -30.74
N SER A 12 4.29 8.10 -31.92
CA SER A 12 5.54 8.84 -32.15
C SER A 12 5.22 10.20 -32.78
N SER A 13 5.90 11.25 -32.33
CA SER A 13 5.82 12.56 -32.97
C SER A 13 6.71 12.58 -34.21
N SER A 14 6.09 12.77 -35.38
CA SER A 14 6.78 12.93 -36.67
C SER A 14 6.59 14.36 -37.18
N SER A 15 7.40 14.78 -38.17
CA SER A 15 7.30 16.10 -38.81
C SER A 15 5.92 16.40 -39.42
N ASN A 16 5.15 15.36 -39.72
CA ASN A 16 3.79 15.44 -40.28
C ASN A 16 2.68 15.22 -39.22
N GLY A 17 3.00 15.30 -37.93
CA GLY A 17 2.08 15.08 -36.82
C GLY A 17 2.34 13.77 -36.06
N ASN A 18 1.46 13.48 -35.10
CA ASN A 18 1.55 12.26 -34.30
C ASN A 18 1.13 11.04 -35.13
N VAL A 19 2.02 10.05 -35.27
CA VAL A 19 1.76 8.79 -35.97
C VAL A 19 1.62 7.68 -34.95
N GLY A 20 0.44 7.06 -34.91
CA GLY A 20 0.19 5.85 -34.13
C GLY A 20 0.77 4.63 -34.83
N MET A 21 1.58 3.86 -34.11
CA MET A 21 2.19 2.61 -34.59
C MET A 21 1.79 1.49 -33.65
N ALA A 22 1.52 0.31 -34.21
CA ALA A 22 1.20 -0.88 -33.44
C ALA A 22 1.86 -2.10 -34.08
N LYS A 23 2.53 -2.92 -33.29
CA LYS A 23 3.24 -4.13 -33.71
C LYS A 23 3.01 -5.28 -32.75
N GLN A 24 3.01 -6.49 -33.29
CA GLN A 24 3.02 -7.71 -32.50
C GLN A 24 4.43 -8.06 -32.05
N TYR A 25 4.55 -8.65 -30.86
CA TYR A 25 5.82 -9.15 -30.32
C TYR A 25 5.66 -10.54 -29.71
N TYR A 26 6.70 -11.36 -29.84
CA TYR A 26 6.86 -12.59 -29.07
C TYR A 26 7.86 -12.37 -27.92
N LEU A 27 7.41 -12.59 -26.69
CA LEU A 27 8.18 -12.28 -25.48
C LEU A 27 8.89 -13.52 -24.96
N SER A 28 9.98 -13.95 -25.61
CA SER A 28 10.68 -15.20 -25.24
C SER A 28 11.58 -15.10 -24.00
N GLY A 29 11.83 -13.89 -23.48
CA GLY A 29 12.63 -13.64 -22.29
C GLY A 29 12.58 -12.19 -21.82
N ASN A 30 13.39 -11.86 -20.80
CA ASN A 30 13.41 -10.52 -20.18
C ASN A 30 14.45 -9.56 -20.78
N SER A 31 15.33 -10.05 -21.65
CA SER A 31 16.35 -9.25 -22.33
C SER A 31 15.82 -8.72 -23.67
N PRO A 32 16.20 -7.51 -24.12
CA PRO A 32 15.68 -6.92 -25.36
C PRO A 32 15.82 -7.81 -26.61
N ASN A 33 16.94 -8.54 -26.72
CA ASN A 33 17.20 -9.50 -27.81
C ASN A 33 16.28 -10.74 -27.81
N LEU A 34 15.60 -11.02 -26.69
CA LEU A 34 14.62 -12.10 -26.55
C LEU A 34 13.18 -11.60 -26.76
N VAL A 35 13.00 -10.33 -27.07
CA VAL A 35 11.70 -9.71 -27.40
C VAL A 35 11.67 -9.48 -28.90
N LYS A 36 10.95 -10.34 -29.63
CA LYS A 36 11.05 -10.41 -31.08
C LYS A 36 9.88 -9.65 -31.73
N PRO A 37 10.14 -8.54 -32.46
CA PRO A 37 9.10 -7.83 -33.20
C PRO A 37 8.56 -8.70 -34.35
N ASP A 38 7.31 -8.46 -34.71
CA ASP A 38 6.60 -9.10 -35.83
C ASP A 38 6.55 -10.64 -35.73
N GLN A 39 6.69 -11.19 -34.52
CA GLN A 39 6.58 -12.62 -34.23
C GLN A 39 5.52 -12.88 -33.16
N GLY A 40 5.00 -14.10 -33.09
CA GLY A 40 4.04 -14.55 -32.09
C GLY A 40 2.82 -15.26 -32.70
N SER A 41 1.85 -15.55 -31.84
CA SER A 41 0.67 -16.36 -32.16
C SER A 41 -0.61 -15.56 -32.42
N LEU A 42 -0.60 -14.23 -32.25
CA LEU A 42 -1.82 -13.44 -32.46
C LEU A 42 -2.11 -13.35 -33.97
N GLN A 43 -3.33 -13.69 -34.36
CA GLN A 43 -3.78 -13.61 -35.75
C GLN A 43 -4.56 -12.29 -35.94
N LEU A 44 -3.85 -11.24 -36.37
CA LEU A 44 -4.42 -9.90 -36.53
C LEU A 44 -5.20 -9.78 -37.85
N VAL A 45 -6.36 -9.14 -37.80
CA VAL A 45 -7.05 -8.70 -39.02
C VAL A 45 -6.28 -7.52 -39.62
N SER A 46 -5.96 -7.60 -40.91
CA SER A 46 -5.21 -6.54 -41.63
C SER A 46 -5.86 -5.17 -41.45
N ASN A 47 -5.03 -4.14 -41.19
CA ASN A 47 -5.46 -2.76 -40.99
C ASN A 47 -6.47 -2.53 -39.85
N SER A 48 -6.60 -3.45 -38.90
CA SER A 48 -7.49 -3.29 -37.72
C SER A 48 -6.84 -2.56 -36.55
N ALA A 49 -5.51 -2.51 -36.50
CA ALA A 49 -4.78 -1.93 -35.38
C ALA A 49 -4.69 -0.39 -35.51
N THR A 50 -5.18 0.31 -34.50
CA THR A 50 -5.07 1.77 -34.38
C THR A 50 -4.66 2.13 -32.96
N ILE A 51 -3.89 3.20 -32.83
CA ILE A 51 -3.59 3.80 -31.53
C ILE A 51 -3.62 5.32 -31.63
N ILE A 52 -4.32 5.94 -30.69
CA ILE A 52 -4.40 7.40 -30.56
C ILE A 52 -4.09 7.81 -29.12
N SER A 53 -3.54 9.01 -28.98
CA SER A 53 -3.31 9.65 -27.69
C SER A 53 -4.21 10.88 -27.59
N GLN A 54 -5.13 10.87 -26.62
CA GLN A 54 -6.05 11.98 -26.38
C GLN A 54 -6.18 12.21 -24.88
N ASN A 55 -6.06 13.47 -24.44
CA ASN A 55 -6.22 13.87 -23.02
C ASN A 55 -5.37 13.02 -22.05
N SER A 56 -4.11 12.71 -22.42
CA SER A 56 -3.19 11.87 -21.64
C SER A 56 -3.64 10.40 -21.48
N ILE A 57 -4.60 9.95 -22.29
CA ILE A 57 -5.04 8.55 -22.38
C ILE A 57 -4.63 7.99 -23.75
N LEU A 58 -4.06 6.79 -23.73
CA LEU A 58 -3.79 6.02 -24.94
C LEU A 58 -4.97 5.08 -25.20
N TYR A 59 -5.60 5.22 -26.35
CA TYR A 59 -6.61 4.29 -26.84
C TYR A 59 -5.97 3.43 -27.92
N MET A 60 -5.94 2.12 -27.68
CA MET A 60 -5.49 1.14 -28.65
C MET A 60 -6.65 0.22 -28.98
N ALA A 61 -6.89 0.01 -30.27
CA ALA A 61 -7.85 -0.98 -30.75
C ALA A 61 -7.17 -1.85 -31.81
N PHE A 62 -7.49 -3.13 -31.83
CA PHE A 62 -7.06 -4.10 -32.84
C PHE A 62 -8.04 -5.26 -32.82
N GLN A 63 -8.11 -6.01 -33.93
CA GLN A 63 -9.00 -7.16 -34.04
C GLN A 63 -8.18 -8.43 -34.22
N LEU A 64 -8.52 -9.47 -33.44
CA LEU A 64 -7.93 -10.80 -33.53
C LEU A 64 -8.93 -11.79 -34.12
N GLN A 65 -8.46 -12.65 -35.01
CA GLN A 65 -9.22 -13.79 -35.53
C GLN A 65 -8.88 -15.03 -34.71
N ILE A 66 -9.68 -15.31 -33.69
CA ILE A 66 -9.45 -16.41 -32.74
C ILE A 66 -10.75 -17.15 -32.43
N ASN A 67 -10.66 -18.47 -32.25
CA ASN A 67 -11.81 -19.31 -31.93
C ASN A 67 -12.20 -19.24 -30.44
N GLN A 68 -11.20 -19.13 -29.56
CA GLN A 68 -11.38 -18.97 -28.12
C GLN A 68 -10.45 -17.87 -27.61
N PRO A 69 -10.98 -16.79 -27.03
CA PRO A 69 -10.16 -15.73 -26.46
C PRO A 69 -9.53 -16.15 -25.14
N GLU A 70 -8.28 -15.77 -24.94
CA GLU A 70 -7.59 -15.92 -23.65
C GLU A 70 -8.31 -15.10 -22.58
N SER A 71 -8.61 -15.74 -21.46
CA SER A 71 -9.26 -15.08 -20.32
C SER A 71 -8.26 -14.30 -19.48
N GLN A 72 -7.00 -14.71 -19.42
CA GLN A 72 -5.97 -14.00 -18.66
C GLN A 72 -5.18 -13.06 -19.56
N LEU A 73 -5.37 -11.76 -19.35
CA LEU A 73 -4.71 -10.70 -20.10
C LEU A 73 -3.70 -9.97 -19.22
N LEU A 74 -2.56 -9.65 -19.81
CA LEU A 74 -1.52 -8.84 -19.20
C LEU A 74 -1.48 -7.48 -19.90
N TYR A 75 -1.63 -6.41 -19.14
CA TYR A 75 -1.46 -5.04 -19.61
C TYR A 75 -0.15 -4.48 -19.07
N ALA A 76 0.57 -3.72 -19.89
CA ALA A 76 1.80 -3.07 -19.49
C ALA A 76 1.95 -1.70 -20.12
N VAL A 77 2.62 -0.79 -19.41
CA VAL A 77 2.92 0.56 -19.89
C VAL A 77 4.43 0.76 -19.91
N GLY A 78 4.97 1.18 -21.05
CA GLY A 78 6.39 1.50 -21.23
C GLY A 78 6.86 2.74 -20.45
N PRO A 79 8.16 3.04 -20.47
CA PRO A 79 8.69 4.30 -19.94
C PRO A 79 8.17 5.51 -20.74
N THR A 80 8.05 6.67 -20.10
CA THR A 80 7.66 7.91 -20.78
C THR A 80 8.78 8.35 -21.73
N GLY A 81 8.44 8.71 -22.97
CA GLY A 81 9.38 9.27 -23.94
C GLY A 81 10.38 8.27 -24.55
N VAL A 82 10.25 6.98 -24.24
CA VAL A 82 11.08 5.92 -24.79
C VAL A 82 10.20 5.04 -25.68
N PHE A 83 10.38 5.17 -26.99
CA PHE A 83 9.57 4.48 -27.99
C PHE A 83 10.43 3.55 -28.86
N PRO A 84 9.88 2.41 -29.31
CA PRO A 84 10.56 1.56 -30.29
C PRO A 84 10.78 2.31 -31.62
N SER A 85 11.99 2.19 -32.18
CA SER A 85 12.37 2.84 -33.44
C SER A 85 12.99 1.83 -34.42
N ALA A 86 12.90 2.15 -35.71
CA ALA A 86 13.57 1.38 -36.76
C ALA A 86 15.11 1.37 -36.58
N PRO A 87 15.82 0.33 -37.04
CA PRO A 87 15.28 -0.86 -37.73
C PRO A 87 14.74 -1.94 -36.77
N ASP A 88 15.20 -1.97 -35.52
CA ASP A 88 15.04 -3.15 -34.65
C ASP A 88 13.76 -3.15 -33.80
N TYR A 89 13.12 -1.99 -33.61
CA TYR A 89 11.90 -1.84 -32.81
C TYR A 89 11.97 -2.51 -31.43
N GLN A 90 13.12 -2.44 -30.76
CA GLN A 90 13.31 -3.07 -29.45
C GLN A 90 12.44 -2.42 -28.37
N LEU A 91 11.92 -3.25 -27.46
CA LEU A 91 11.13 -2.78 -26.32
C LEU A 91 12.01 -2.54 -25.09
N SER A 92 11.74 -1.45 -24.39
CA SER A 92 12.25 -1.22 -23.04
C SER A 92 11.37 -1.90 -21.99
N LYS A 93 11.93 -2.16 -20.81
CA LYS A 93 11.17 -2.69 -19.68
C LYS A 93 10.03 -1.73 -19.31
N HIS A 94 8.83 -2.29 -19.13
CA HIS A 94 7.65 -1.54 -18.69
C HIS A 94 7.82 -0.97 -17.27
N ARG A 95 7.16 0.16 -17.00
CA ARG A 95 7.11 0.79 -15.66
C ARG A 95 6.03 0.21 -14.76
N THR A 96 4.95 -0.27 -15.36
CA THR A 96 3.78 -0.80 -14.67
C THR A 96 3.19 -1.92 -15.51
N MET A 97 2.68 -2.94 -14.83
CA MET A 97 1.90 -4.00 -15.43
C MET A 97 0.75 -4.42 -14.51
N VAL A 98 -0.31 -4.97 -15.09
CA VAL A 98 -1.43 -5.56 -14.36
C VAL A 98 -1.93 -6.80 -15.09
N SER A 99 -2.38 -7.79 -14.33
CA SER A 99 -3.08 -8.97 -14.85
C SER A 99 -4.57 -8.80 -14.65
N THR A 100 -5.36 -9.12 -15.66
CA THR A 100 -6.82 -9.12 -15.60
C THR A 100 -7.35 -10.43 -16.14
N SER A 101 -8.29 -11.03 -15.42
CA SER A 101 -9.10 -12.11 -15.92
C SER A 101 -10.40 -11.54 -16.52
N ILE A 102 -10.74 -11.94 -17.73
CA ILE A 102 -11.98 -11.59 -18.42
C ILE A 102 -12.81 -12.86 -18.62
N ASN A 103 -14.03 -12.83 -18.10
CA ASN A 103 -15.07 -13.78 -18.43
C ASN A 103 -15.93 -13.20 -19.55
N TYR A 104 -15.65 -13.61 -20.79
CA TYR A 104 -16.34 -13.12 -21.98
C TYR A 104 -17.83 -13.52 -22.02
N ALA A 105 -18.21 -14.65 -21.42
CA ALA A 105 -19.60 -15.10 -21.38
C ALA A 105 -20.46 -14.27 -20.42
N ALA A 106 -19.91 -13.93 -19.25
CA ALA A 106 -20.60 -13.13 -18.24
C ALA A 106 -20.43 -11.60 -18.42
N GLY A 107 -19.53 -11.17 -19.31
CA GLY A 107 -19.18 -9.75 -19.46
C GLY A 107 -18.49 -9.16 -18.22
N GLN A 108 -17.73 -9.98 -17.48
CA GLN A 108 -17.09 -9.59 -16.22
C GLN A 108 -15.57 -9.56 -16.36
N SER A 109 -14.92 -8.61 -15.69
CA SER A 109 -13.46 -8.53 -15.60
C SER A 109 -13.02 -8.38 -14.15
N ALA A 110 -11.99 -9.13 -13.76
CA ALA A 110 -11.36 -9.04 -12.44
C ALA A 110 -9.86 -8.74 -12.61
N SER A 111 -9.41 -7.60 -12.12
CA SER A 111 -7.98 -7.24 -12.10
C SER A 111 -7.36 -7.70 -10.78
N GLU A 112 -6.39 -8.61 -10.83
CA GLU A 112 -5.59 -8.96 -9.66
C GLU A 112 -4.34 -8.08 -9.62
N SER A 113 -4.25 -7.22 -8.59
CA SER A 113 -2.98 -6.57 -8.29
C SER A 113 -2.04 -7.60 -7.64
N PRO A 114 -0.84 -7.84 -8.19
CA PRO A 114 0.09 -8.86 -7.69
C PRO A 114 0.58 -8.61 -6.26
N TYR A 115 0.26 -7.46 -5.67
CA TYR A 115 0.63 -7.08 -4.30
C TYR A 115 -0.58 -6.76 -3.41
N SER A 116 -1.79 -7.18 -3.82
CA SER A 116 -3.03 -6.93 -3.08
C SER A 116 -2.98 -7.50 -1.65
N ALA A 117 -2.50 -8.73 -1.49
CA ALA A 117 -2.34 -9.38 -0.19
C ALA A 117 -1.33 -8.65 0.70
N LEU A 118 -0.18 -8.27 0.16
CA LEU A 118 0.84 -7.51 0.90
C LEU A 118 0.33 -6.14 1.34
N ARG A 119 -0.38 -5.43 0.44
CA ARG A 119 -1.03 -4.15 0.74
C ARG A 119 -2.07 -4.28 1.86
N ARG A 120 -2.91 -5.31 1.79
CA ARG A 120 -3.92 -5.60 2.82
C ARG A 120 -3.26 -5.97 4.15
N GLY A 121 -2.22 -6.81 4.11
CA GLY A 121 -1.44 -7.20 5.28
C GLY A 121 -0.80 -6.01 5.99
N HIS A 122 -0.12 -5.12 5.22
CA HIS A 122 0.41 -3.87 5.73
C HIS A 122 -0.66 -3.04 6.47
N GLY A 123 -1.82 -2.84 5.82
CA GLY A 123 -2.92 -2.07 6.41
C GLY A 123 -3.47 -2.69 7.71
N ILE A 124 -3.72 -3.99 7.72
CA ILE A 124 -4.20 -4.71 8.92
C ILE A 124 -3.19 -4.60 10.07
N LEU A 125 -1.92 -4.89 9.80
CA LEU A 125 -0.87 -4.85 10.82
C LEU A 125 -0.68 -3.44 11.39
N ALA A 126 -0.70 -2.41 10.55
CA ALA A 126 -0.60 -1.01 10.98
C ALA A 126 -1.81 -0.60 11.85
N MET A 127 -3.03 -0.98 11.47
CA MET A 127 -4.23 -0.69 12.27
C MET A 127 -4.23 -1.40 13.61
N LEU A 128 -3.98 -2.72 13.63
CA LEU A 128 -3.96 -3.50 14.86
C LEU A 128 -2.82 -3.05 15.78
N GLY A 129 -1.61 -2.93 15.23
CA GLY A 129 -0.41 -2.59 15.97
C GLY A 129 -0.40 -1.14 16.47
N TRP A 130 -0.32 -0.18 15.55
CA TRP A 130 -0.19 1.24 15.86
C TRP A 130 -1.52 1.91 16.23
N GLY A 131 -2.62 1.48 15.62
CA GLY A 131 -3.93 2.14 15.76
C GLY A 131 -4.77 1.67 16.95
N ILE A 132 -4.75 0.37 17.27
CA ILE A 132 -5.68 -0.23 18.24
C ILE A 132 -4.98 -0.62 19.54
N LEU A 133 -3.94 -1.46 19.46
CA LEU A 133 -3.27 -1.98 20.65
C LEU A 133 -2.60 -0.86 21.47
N MET A 134 -2.03 0.16 20.81
CA MET A 134 -1.44 1.33 21.47
C MET A 134 -2.47 2.10 22.32
N ILE A 135 -3.71 2.23 21.82
CA ILE A 135 -4.81 2.88 22.53
C ILE A 135 -5.24 2.03 23.73
N ILE A 136 -5.49 0.74 23.52
CA ILE A 136 -5.90 -0.17 24.60
C ILE A 136 -4.83 -0.21 25.70
N GLY A 137 -3.54 -0.32 25.35
CA GLY A 137 -2.44 -0.26 26.30
C GLY A 137 -2.41 1.03 27.11
N THR A 138 -2.79 2.16 26.51
CA THR A 138 -2.88 3.46 27.18
C THR A 138 -4.08 3.54 28.13
N ILE A 139 -5.24 3.00 27.73
CA ILE A 139 -6.43 2.88 28.59
C ILE A 139 -6.08 2.04 29.84
N VAL A 140 -5.43 0.89 29.64
CA VAL A 140 -4.96 0.02 30.76
C VAL A 140 -4.04 0.80 31.71
N ALA A 141 -3.02 1.48 31.18
CA ALA A 141 -2.06 2.22 31.99
C ALA A 141 -2.66 3.42 32.73
N ARG A 142 -3.76 4.00 32.24
CA ARG A 142 -4.42 5.14 32.91
C ARG A 142 -5.37 4.69 33.99
N TYR A 143 -6.29 3.76 33.69
CA TYR A 143 -7.43 3.47 34.56
C TYR A 143 -7.24 2.29 35.50
N PHE A 144 -6.29 1.39 35.21
CA PHE A 144 -6.12 0.15 35.98
C PHE A 144 -4.94 0.17 36.96
N LYS A 145 -4.31 1.33 37.20
CA LYS A 145 -3.15 1.46 38.11
C LYS A 145 -3.38 0.92 39.53
N HIS A 146 -4.63 0.91 40.01
CA HIS A 146 -5.01 0.35 41.31
C HIS A 146 -4.78 -1.18 41.40
N LYS A 147 -4.62 -1.87 40.26
CA LYS A 147 -4.30 -3.30 40.19
C LYS A 147 -2.79 -3.50 39.99
N ASP A 148 -1.95 -2.89 40.83
CA ASP A 148 -0.49 -3.12 40.79
C ASP A 148 -0.19 -4.56 41.26
N PRO A 149 0.67 -5.35 40.57
CA PRO A 149 1.47 -5.02 39.37
C PRO A 149 0.81 -5.39 38.03
N ILE A 150 -0.41 -5.96 38.04
CA ILE A 150 -1.10 -6.50 36.86
C ILE A 150 -1.22 -5.45 35.73
N TRP A 151 -1.59 -4.21 36.05
CA TRP A 151 -1.74 -3.16 35.02
C TRP A 151 -0.44 -2.92 34.25
N PHE A 152 0.71 -3.03 34.92
CA PHE A 152 2.01 -2.77 34.33
C PHE A 152 2.36 -3.87 33.33
N TYR A 153 2.15 -5.13 33.70
CA TYR A 153 2.34 -6.28 32.80
C TYR A 153 1.38 -6.26 31.62
N LEU A 154 0.10 -5.94 31.84
CA LEU A 154 -0.85 -5.81 30.73
C LEU A 154 -0.46 -4.66 29.78
N HIS A 155 -0.05 -3.51 30.32
CA HIS A 155 0.40 -2.39 29.50
C HIS A 155 1.61 -2.77 28.66
N ILE A 156 2.68 -3.28 29.26
CA ILE A 156 3.91 -3.64 28.52
C ILE A 156 3.64 -4.74 27.49
N SER A 157 2.83 -5.76 27.82
CA SER A 157 2.48 -6.82 26.87
C SER A 157 1.71 -6.28 25.66
N LEU A 158 0.66 -5.48 25.88
CA LEU A 158 -0.12 -4.87 24.80
C LEU A 158 0.74 -3.96 23.92
N GLN A 159 1.59 -3.12 24.53
CA GLN A 159 2.48 -2.23 23.80
C GLN A 159 3.55 -3.00 23.01
N SER A 160 4.07 -4.09 23.58
CA SER A 160 5.10 -4.92 22.91
C SER A 160 4.52 -5.64 21.70
N VAL A 161 3.35 -6.26 21.84
CA VAL A 161 2.65 -6.90 20.71
C VAL A 161 2.29 -5.86 19.65
N GLY A 162 1.76 -4.70 20.07
CA GLY A 162 1.42 -3.60 19.16
C GLY A 162 2.63 -3.09 18.39
N PHE A 163 3.77 -2.92 19.06
CA PHE A 163 5.03 -2.48 18.44
C PHE A 163 5.56 -3.51 17.45
N ILE A 164 5.59 -4.79 17.80
CA ILE A 164 6.06 -5.86 16.89
C ILE A 164 5.19 -5.93 15.63
N LEU A 165 3.86 -5.97 15.78
CA LEU A 165 2.95 -5.95 14.63
C LEU A 165 3.14 -4.67 13.79
N GLY A 166 3.33 -3.54 14.45
CA GLY A 166 3.60 -2.26 13.81
C GLY A 166 4.89 -2.25 12.99
N VAL A 167 5.98 -2.84 13.50
CA VAL A 167 7.26 -2.99 12.79
C VAL A 167 7.10 -3.89 11.57
N ILE A 168 6.44 -5.05 11.72
CA ILE A 168 6.17 -5.95 10.59
C ILE A 168 5.33 -5.21 9.53
N GLY A 169 4.31 -4.47 9.96
CA GLY A 169 3.51 -3.62 9.08
C GLY A 169 4.36 -2.60 8.31
N VAL A 170 5.26 -1.88 8.99
CA VAL A 170 6.17 -0.92 8.34
C VAL A 170 7.09 -1.62 7.32
N ILE A 171 7.64 -2.79 7.65
CA ILE A 171 8.47 -3.59 6.73
C ILE A 171 7.66 -3.96 5.47
N CYS A 172 6.43 -4.46 5.64
CA CYS A 172 5.53 -4.73 4.51
C CYS A 172 5.29 -3.47 3.66
N GLY A 173 5.16 -2.30 4.30
CA GLY A 173 5.00 -1.02 3.60
C GLY A 173 6.21 -0.62 2.76
N PHE A 174 7.44 -0.84 3.27
CA PHE A 174 8.67 -0.61 2.49
C PHE A 174 8.79 -1.56 1.30
N ILE A 175 8.50 -2.85 1.51
CA ILE A 175 8.50 -3.85 0.42
C ILE A 175 7.48 -3.46 -0.64
N LEU A 176 6.27 -3.07 -0.23
CA LEU A 176 5.22 -2.61 -1.13
C LEU A 176 5.64 -1.36 -1.93
N ASN A 177 6.25 -0.38 -1.27
CA ASN A 177 6.75 0.84 -1.93
C ASN A 177 7.81 0.52 -3.00
N ASN A 178 8.71 -0.43 -2.72
CA ASN A 178 9.75 -0.85 -3.66
C ASN A 178 9.17 -1.56 -4.90
N HIS A 179 8.10 -2.32 -4.74
CA HIS A 179 7.45 -3.02 -5.85
C HIS A 179 6.56 -2.11 -6.70
N LEU A 180 5.84 -1.18 -6.06
CA LEU A 180 4.83 -0.37 -6.75
C LEU A 180 5.37 0.97 -7.25
N ASN A 181 6.60 1.37 -6.88
CA ASN A 181 7.10 2.75 -7.07
C ASN A 181 6.05 3.79 -6.63
N ALA A 182 5.34 3.49 -5.55
CA ALA A 182 4.17 4.24 -5.15
C ALA A 182 4.56 5.65 -4.68
N ASN A 183 3.87 6.68 -5.19
CA ASN A 183 4.07 8.04 -4.70
C ASN A 183 3.32 8.26 -3.37
N VAL A 184 3.87 7.70 -2.28
CA VAL A 184 3.29 7.75 -0.93
C VAL A 184 4.18 8.51 0.06
N GLY A 185 4.93 9.50 -0.43
CA GLY A 185 5.99 10.20 0.32
C GLY A 185 5.55 10.67 1.70
N SER A 186 4.43 11.38 1.80
CA SER A 186 3.94 11.90 3.10
C SER A 186 3.51 10.78 4.07
N HIS A 187 2.78 9.77 3.61
CA HIS A 187 2.34 8.64 4.45
C HIS A 187 3.53 7.84 4.98
N LYS A 188 4.51 7.60 4.10
CA LYS A 188 5.78 6.96 4.44
C LYS A 188 6.56 7.76 5.48
N SER A 189 6.71 9.07 5.29
CA SER A 189 7.44 9.93 6.23
C SER A 189 6.78 9.97 7.61
N ILE A 190 5.45 10.09 7.67
CA ILE A 190 4.70 10.03 8.93
C ILE A 190 4.86 8.64 9.59
N GLY A 191 4.79 7.57 8.80
CA GLY A 191 5.00 6.20 9.30
C GLY A 191 6.38 5.96 9.90
N ILE A 192 7.44 6.48 9.26
CA ILE A 192 8.80 6.43 9.79
C ILE A 192 8.89 7.23 11.10
N PHE A 193 8.27 8.41 11.15
CA PHE A 193 8.27 9.22 12.35
C PHE A 193 7.54 8.52 13.52
N ILE A 194 6.39 7.88 13.27
CA ILE A 194 5.70 7.04 14.26
C ILE A 194 6.61 5.92 14.77
N LEU A 195 7.33 5.23 13.89
CA LEU A 195 8.27 4.18 14.27
C LEU A 195 9.38 4.73 15.19
N LEU A 196 9.95 5.90 14.86
CA LEU A 196 10.95 6.56 15.71
C LEU A 196 10.40 6.88 17.10
N LEU A 197 9.20 7.44 17.17
CA LEU A 197 8.53 7.70 18.46
C LEU A 197 8.30 6.38 19.22
N GLY A 198 7.91 5.30 18.52
CA GLY A 198 7.74 3.98 19.11
C GLY A 198 9.04 3.41 19.70
N CYS A 199 10.16 3.55 18.99
CA CYS A 199 11.47 3.18 19.51
C CYS A 199 11.82 3.97 20.79
N ILE A 200 11.53 5.27 20.83
CA ILE A 200 11.71 6.09 22.03
C ILE A 200 10.83 5.60 23.19
N GLN A 201 9.61 5.13 22.90
CA GLN A 201 8.72 4.53 23.91
C GLN A 201 9.28 3.20 24.45
N VAL A 202 9.86 2.35 23.60
CA VAL A 202 10.52 1.12 24.04
C VAL A 202 11.74 1.44 24.90
N MET A 203 12.57 2.43 24.51
CA MET A 203 13.71 2.89 25.32
C MET A 203 13.27 3.44 26.67
N ALA A 204 12.04 3.95 26.80
CA ALA A 204 11.50 4.40 28.09
C ALA A 204 11.42 3.26 29.12
N LEU A 205 11.22 2.02 28.68
CA LEU A 205 11.27 0.86 29.57
C LEU A 205 12.66 0.67 30.16
N LEU A 206 13.70 0.75 29.32
CA LEU A 206 15.10 0.56 29.72
C LEU A 206 15.59 1.69 30.63
N ALA A 207 15.19 2.93 30.32
CA ALA A 207 15.55 4.12 31.08
C ALA A 207 14.60 4.40 32.26
N ARG A 208 13.80 3.42 32.70
CA ARG A 208 12.75 3.61 33.72
C ARG A 208 13.37 3.86 35.11
N PRO A 209 13.22 5.07 35.70
CA PRO A 209 13.79 5.37 37.01
C PRO A 209 13.03 4.68 38.15
N ASN A 210 13.71 4.48 39.29
CA ASN A 210 13.09 4.04 40.55
C ASN A 210 11.91 4.93 40.96
N LYS A 211 10.90 4.35 41.62
CA LYS A 211 9.66 5.04 42.01
C LYS A 211 9.91 6.31 42.85
N GLU A 212 10.97 6.31 43.67
CA GLU A 212 11.33 7.44 44.56
C GLU A 212 12.24 8.50 43.91
N SER A 213 12.74 8.25 42.70
CA SER A 213 13.64 9.19 42.03
C SER A 213 12.91 10.44 41.55
N LYS A 214 13.50 11.63 41.74
CA LYS A 214 12.99 12.89 41.16
C LYS A 214 12.90 12.82 39.62
N PHE A 215 13.76 12.04 38.97
CA PHE A 215 13.73 11.80 37.53
C PHE A 215 12.47 11.05 37.08
N ARG A 216 11.78 10.32 37.98
CA ARG A 216 10.52 9.62 37.68
C ARG A 216 9.44 10.58 37.19
N LYS A 217 9.41 11.81 37.70
CA LYS A 217 8.44 12.84 37.28
C LYS A 217 8.66 13.24 35.81
N TYR A 218 9.90 13.58 35.44
CA TYR A 218 10.25 13.92 34.06
C TYR A 218 10.06 12.74 33.12
N TRP A 219 10.42 11.53 33.56
CA TRP A 219 10.19 10.30 32.83
C TRP A 219 8.70 10.09 32.51
N ASN A 220 7.84 10.23 33.52
CA ASN A 220 6.40 10.11 33.33
C ASN A 220 5.86 11.17 32.36
N TRP A 221 6.35 12.41 32.47
CA TRP A 221 5.91 13.51 31.61
C TRP A 221 6.27 13.24 30.14
N TYR A 222 7.51 12.89 29.81
CA TYR A 222 7.87 12.65 28.42
C TYR A 222 7.18 11.38 27.88
N HIS A 223 7.19 10.29 28.65
CA HIS A 223 6.65 8.99 28.22
C HIS A 223 5.17 9.14 27.83
N GLN A 224 4.39 9.81 28.68
CA GLN A 224 2.96 10.04 28.45
C GLN A 224 2.70 10.98 27.26
N ASN A 225 3.40 12.10 27.15
CA ASN A 225 3.14 13.08 26.09
C ASN A 225 3.59 12.56 24.72
N VAL A 226 4.78 11.98 24.63
CA VAL A 226 5.26 11.37 23.38
C VAL A 226 4.35 10.21 22.96
N GLY A 227 3.82 9.43 23.91
CA GLY A 227 2.92 8.32 23.61
C GLY A 227 1.58 8.80 23.04
N ARG A 228 1.03 9.90 23.55
CA ARG A 228 -0.19 10.52 23.02
C ARG A 228 0.02 11.06 21.61
N ILE A 229 1.14 11.75 21.36
CA ILE A 229 1.49 12.27 20.03
C ILE A 229 1.59 11.11 19.03
N LEU A 230 2.28 10.03 19.41
CA LEU A 230 2.41 8.82 18.59
C LEU A 230 1.03 8.26 18.21
N ILE A 231 0.11 8.11 19.17
CA ILE A 231 -1.23 7.57 18.93
C ILE A 231 -2.02 8.47 17.95
N ILE A 232 -2.00 9.78 18.15
CA ILE A 232 -2.69 10.73 17.26
C ILE A 232 -2.16 10.60 15.84
N LEU A 233 -0.83 10.60 15.68
CA LEU A 233 -0.20 10.43 14.37
C LEU A 233 -0.52 9.07 13.75
N ALA A 234 -0.54 8.00 14.53
CA ALA A 234 -0.91 6.67 14.07
C ALA A 234 -2.35 6.63 13.53
N ILE A 235 -3.32 7.20 14.25
CA ILE A 235 -4.71 7.28 13.80
C ILE A 235 -4.80 8.05 12.47
N VAL A 236 -4.21 9.24 12.41
CA VAL A 236 -4.21 10.07 11.18
C VAL A 236 -3.55 9.34 10.03
N ASN A 237 -2.40 8.71 10.26
CA ASN A 237 -1.64 8.04 9.21
C ASN A 237 -2.34 6.77 8.70
N VAL A 238 -3.09 6.06 9.55
CA VAL A 238 -3.94 4.94 9.14
C VAL A 238 -5.04 5.42 8.21
N PHE A 239 -5.80 6.46 8.58
CA PHE A 239 -6.83 7.02 7.71
C PHE A 239 -6.24 7.53 6.40
N TYR A 240 -5.08 8.17 6.46
CA TYR A 240 -4.39 8.63 5.27
C TYR A 240 -3.97 7.46 4.36
N GLY A 241 -3.43 6.38 4.93
CA GLY A 241 -3.11 5.15 4.21
C GLY A 241 -4.32 4.51 3.53
N ILE A 242 -5.48 4.52 4.19
CA ILE A 242 -6.74 4.04 3.62
C ILE A 242 -7.18 4.91 2.44
N ASN A 243 -7.09 6.25 2.56
CA ASN A 243 -7.47 7.18 1.49
C ASN A 243 -6.57 7.04 0.26
N LEU A 244 -5.28 6.72 0.42
CA LEU A 244 -4.36 6.43 -0.70
C LEU A 244 -4.78 5.19 -1.52
N THR A 245 -5.75 4.40 -1.07
CA THR A 245 -6.31 3.28 -1.83
C THR A 245 -7.39 3.66 -2.83
N GLY A 246 -8.02 4.84 -2.70
CA GLY A 246 -9.11 5.30 -3.57
C GLY A 246 -10.44 4.56 -3.39
N THR A 247 -10.44 3.33 -2.86
CA THR A 247 -11.64 2.50 -2.65
C THR A 247 -11.90 2.14 -1.18
N GLY A 248 -11.16 2.76 -0.26
CA GLY A 248 -11.09 2.37 1.16
C GLY A 248 -12.27 2.76 2.07
N HIS A 249 -13.40 3.24 1.55
CA HIS A 249 -14.50 3.79 2.37
C HIS A 249 -15.00 2.83 3.46
N GLY A 250 -15.14 1.54 3.14
CA GLY A 250 -15.56 0.52 4.13
C GLY A 250 -14.52 0.29 5.23
N TRP A 251 -13.23 0.32 4.89
CA TRP A 251 -12.13 0.19 5.86
C TRP A 251 -12.05 1.41 6.78
N ALA A 252 -12.21 2.62 6.21
CA ALA A 252 -12.24 3.85 7.00
C ALA A 252 -13.43 3.85 7.97
N ALA A 253 -14.62 3.46 7.51
CA ALA A 253 -15.81 3.34 8.35
C ALA A 253 -15.61 2.32 9.48
N GLY A 254 -15.13 1.12 9.17
CA GLY A 254 -14.90 0.08 10.17
C GLY A 254 -13.87 0.49 11.23
N TYR A 255 -12.75 1.08 10.81
CA TYR A 255 -11.74 1.61 11.73
C TYR A 255 -12.29 2.77 12.57
N GLY A 256 -13.06 3.68 11.97
CA GLY A 256 -13.72 4.78 12.66
C GLY A 256 -14.73 4.33 13.72
N VAL A 257 -15.55 3.32 13.42
CA VAL A 257 -16.48 2.71 14.39
C VAL A 257 -15.71 2.13 15.58
N LEU A 258 -14.63 1.38 15.31
CA LEU A 258 -13.82 0.79 16.37
C LEU A 258 -13.17 1.86 17.27
N LEU A 259 -12.65 2.94 16.68
CA LEU A 259 -12.15 4.10 17.44
C LEU A 259 -13.26 4.77 18.24
N GLY A 260 -14.47 4.89 17.69
CA GLY A 260 -15.64 5.41 18.40
C GLY A 260 -15.99 4.57 19.63
N ILE A 261 -15.96 3.24 19.52
CA ILE A 261 -16.17 2.34 20.66
C ILE A 261 -15.07 2.56 21.73
N LEU A 262 -13.80 2.60 21.33
CA LEU A 262 -12.70 2.86 22.26
C LEU A 262 -12.82 4.23 22.94
N PHE A 263 -13.29 5.23 22.21
CA PHE A 263 -13.55 6.57 22.75
C PHE A 263 -14.66 6.54 23.80
N ILE A 264 -15.79 5.88 23.52
CA ILE A 264 -16.89 5.72 24.49
C ILE A 264 -16.40 5.01 25.74
N ILE A 265 -15.68 3.90 25.60
CA ILE A 265 -15.08 3.16 26.73
C ILE A 265 -14.19 4.09 27.56
N THR A 266 -13.32 4.87 26.89
CA THR A 266 -12.41 5.81 27.56
C THR A 266 -13.19 6.88 28.31
N THR A 267 -14.22 7.48 27.72
CA THR A 267 -15.06 8.49 28.36
C THR A 267 -15.79 7.94 29.59
N VAL A 268 -16.37 6.75 29.50
CA VAL A 268 -17.01 6.09 30.65
C VAL A 268 -16.00 5.84 31.77
N LEU A 269 -14.82 5.32 31.44
CA LEU A 269 -13.76 5.09 32.42
C LEU A 269 -13.25 6.39 33.04
N GLU A 270 -13.12 7.47 32.26
CA GLU A 270 -12.72 8.79 32.74
C GLU A 270 -13.75 9.35 33.72
N ILE A 271 -15.04 9.33 33.39
CA ILE A 271 -16.13 9.77 34.29
C ILE A 271 -16.06 9.01 35.62
N ARG A 272 -15.96 7.67 35.57
CA ARG A 272 -15.85 6.84 36.78
C ARG A 272 -14.57 7.11 37.58
N PHE A 273 -13.47 7.43 36.90
CA PHE A 273 -12.20 7.76 37.54
C PHE A 273 -12.29 9.05 38.35
N TRP A 274 -12.99 10.07 37.83
CA TRP A 274 -13.21 11.33 38.55
C TRP A 274 -14.23 11.22 39.68
N ILE A 275 -15.30 10.43 39.52
CA ILE A 275 -16.30 10.22 40.59
C ILE A 275 -15.70 9.51 41.81
N ARG A 276 -14.71 8.63 41.61
CA ARG A 276 -14.07 7.85 42.68
C ARG A 276 -12.90 8.57 43.35
N ARG A 277 -12.54 9.77 42.90
CA ARG A 277 -11.38 10.52 43.35
C ARG A 277 -11.82 11.65 44.28
#